data_AF-A0A535T5X3-F1
#
_entry.id   AF-A0A535T5X3-F1
#
_cell.length_a   1.000
_cell.length_b   1.000
_cell.length_c   1.000
_cell.angle_alpha   90.00
_cell.angle_beta   90.00
_cell.angle_gamma   90.00
#
_symmetry.space_group_name_H-M   'P 1'
#
loop_
_entity.id
_entity.type
_entity.pdbx_description
1 polymer ?
#
loop_
_entity_poly.entity_id
_entity_poly.type
_entity_poly.pdbx_seq_one_letter_code
_entity_poly.pdbx_strand_id
1 'polypeptide(L)'
;MAVLAGAACGPSPAPGSLSVPATSASHSASGSRVQAPVYGVMVDLLSDPTTYTISVVSWNGTVAAQFRAARRSLPPNPNGQALELPYVGTTRTALYYLDGDSVVRRFTLGGPTDQAVTTLDVGTGAEAAFAVSPDDSRIAVATLNFATLPVHVHIYTADLAGGNRHDVFDSDTDYVWPVAWRNGLLVLAHGYGPYVDAALKAAPGQDNPYWAVSYHVVDPTNASRKALVGQACTVSGPLSPAGSACIQGGTVDWSGANTNWSTYNWGSISSAASLSPDGSLVAAAPPEDQTRLTFYRRDGSIWYYVAGPGPRDWAGWLDATHLIVGSASDLTFQTRVVTLTSITPALQYPDVHG
;
A
#
# COMPACT_ATOMS: atom_id res chain seq x y z
N MET A 1 -0.39 7.25 11.99
CA MET A 1 -0.22 7.08 10.54
C MET A 1 -1.51 6.50 10.01
N ALA A 2 -2.11 7.09 8.99
CA ALA A 2 -3.26 6.50 8.31
C ALA A 2 -2.74 5.59 7.19
N VAL A 3 -2.90 4.27 7.31
CA VAL A 3 -2.53 3.35 6.23
C VAL A 3 -3.70 3.27 5.28
N LEU A 4 -3.49 3.65 4.01
CA LEU A 4 -4.44 3.40 2.95
C LEU A 4 -4.04 2.15 2.18
N ALA A 5 -4.86 1.10 2.22
CA ALA A 5 -4.78 -0.01 1.28
C ALA A 5 -5.90 0.17 0.24
N GLY A 6 -5.52 0.49 -1.00
CA GLY A 6 -6.45 0.59 -2.13
C GLY A 6 -6.45 -0.71 -2.93
N ALA A 7 -7.61 -1.35 -3.08
CA ALA A 7 -7.78 -2.51 -3.96
C ALA A 7 -8.37 -2.05 -5.30
N ALA A 8 -7.56 -1.44 -6.17
CA ALA A 8 -7.96 -1.13 -7.54
C ALA A 8 -7.73 -2.35 -8.46
N CYS A 9 -8.77 -3.17 -8.67
CA CYS A 9 -8.69 -4.30 -9.60
C CYS A 9 -9.07 -3.88 -11.04
N GLY A 10 -8.08 -3.45 -11.82
CA GLY A 10 -8.20 -3.34 -13.28
C GLY A 10 -7.85 -4.66 -14.00
N PRO A 11 -8.47 -4.99 -15.16
CA PRO A 11 -8.07 -6.13 -15.97
C PRO A 11 -6.70 -5.89 -16.63
N SER A 12 -5.83 -6.89 -16.59
CA SER A 12 -4.55 -6.90 -17.32
C SER A 12 -4.79 -7.00 -18.84
N PRO A 13 -4.13 -6.21 -19.71
CA PRO A 13 -4.26 -6.37 -21.16
C PRO A 13 -3.51 -7.62 -21.64
N ALA A 14 -4.19 -8.51 -22.35
CA ALA A 14 -3.58 -9.68 -22.99
C ALA A 14 -2.90 -9.27 -24.32
N PRO A 15 -1.73 -9.84 -24.66
CA PRO A 15 -1.12 -9.63 -25.97
C PRO A 15 -1.92 -10.36 -27.06
N GLY A 16 -2.31 -9.62 -28.10
CA GLY A 16 -3.08 -10.14 -29.23
C GLY A 16 -2.25 -11.03 -30.16
N SER A 17 -2.85 -12.13 -30.62
CA SER A 17 -2.42 -12.84 -31.82
C SER A 17 -3.64 -13.11 -32.71
N LEU A 18 -3.46 -12.88 -34.01
CA LEU A 18 -4.46 -12.99 -35.08
C LEU A 18 -4.47 -14.41 -35.66
N SER A 19 -5.65 -15.05 -35.78
CA SER A 19 -6.11 -15.84 -36.95
C SER A 19 -7.52 -16.45 -36.73
N VAL A 20 -8.24 -16.69 -37.83
CA VAL A 20 -9.71 -16.82 -38.02
C VAL A 20 -10.01 -18.17 -38.76
N PRO A 21 -11.25 -18.67 -38.96
CA PRO A 21 -12.32 -19.10 -38.03
C PRO A 21 -12.71 -20.60 -38.18
N ALA A 22 -13.51 -21.15 -37.26
CA ALA A 22 -14.49 -22.20 -37.59
C ALA A 22 -15.72 -22.13 -36.65
N THR A 23 -16.88 -22.09 -37.28
CA THR A 23 -18.25 -21.97 -36.73
C THR A 23 -18.72 -23.22 -36.00
N SER A 24 -19.29 -23.08 -34.79
CA SER A 24 -20.72 -23.36 -34.52
C SER A 24 -21.07 -23.48 -33.02
N ALA A 25 -22.30 -23.06 -32.72
CA ALA A 25 -23.14 -23.31 -31.54
C ALA A 25 -22.93 -22.42 -30.29
N SER A 26 -23.75 -21.36 -30.29
CA SER A 26 -24.23 -20.52 -29.20
C SER A 26 -24.39 -21.18 -27.83
N HIS A 27 -23.77 -20.59 -26.81
CA HIS A 27 -24.35 -20.37 -25.49
C HIS A 27 -23.94 -18.95 -25.05
N SER A 28 -24.83 -17.98 -25.27
CA SER A 28 -24.67 -16.63 -24.74
C SER A 28 -24.97 -16.64 -23.24
N ALA A 29 -24.01 -17.09 -22.43
CA ALA A 29 -23.95 -16.68 -21.04
C ALA A 29 -23.43 -15.23 -21.02
N SER A 30 -24.35 -14.27 -21.03
CA SER A 30 -24.06 -12.92 -20.58
C SER A 30 -23.78 -13.00 -19.08
N GLY A 31 -22.57 -13.45 -18.73
CA GLY A 31 -22.03 -13.28 -17.41
C GLY A 31 -21.73 -11.80 -17.26
N SER A 32 -22.70 -11.04 -16.76
CA SER A 32 -22.44 -9.72 -16.21
C SER A 32 -21.35 -9.90 -15.16
N ARG A 33 -20.11 -9.53 -15.49
CA ARG A 33 -19.02 -9.48 -14.51
C ARG A 33 -19.50 -8.49 -13.47
N VAL A 34 -19.90 -8.98 -12.29
CA VAL A 34 -20.10 -8.13 -11.13
C VAL A 34 -18.76 -7.45 -10.92
N GLN A 35 -18.71 -6.16 -11.25
CA GLN A 35 -17.55 -5.32 -10.99
C GLN A 35 -17.30 -5.44 -9.49
N ALA A 36 -16.14 -5.99 -9.12
CA ALA A 36 -15.77 -6.09 -7.72
C ALA A 36 -15.93 -4.69 -7.09
N PRO A 37 -16.57 -4.57 -5.90
CA PRO A 37 -16.73 -3.29 -5.27
C PRO A 37 -15.35 -2.66 -5.10
N VAL A 38 -15.17 -1.46 -5.64
CA VAL A 38 -13.96 -0.66 -5.42
C VAL A 38 -14.10 0.00 -4.06
N TYR A 39 -13.12 -0.21 -3.19
CA TYR A 39 -13.08 0.36 -1.85
C TYR A 39 -11.66 0.74 -1.46
N GLY A 40 -11.57 1.69 -0.53
CA GLY A 40 -10.35 2.01 0.19
C GLY A 40 -10.47 1.57 1.64
N VAL A 41 -9.35 1.29 2.26
CA VAL A 41 -9.27 0.98 3.69
C VAL A 41 -8.46 2.06 4.36
N MET A 42 -9.04 2.74 5.33
CA MET A 42 -8.35 3.70 6.18
C MET A 42 -8.13 3.10 7.57
N VAL A 43 -6.92 3.25 8.10
CA VAL A 43 -6.54 2.75 9.42
C VAL A 43 -6.14 3.90 10.31
N ASP A 44 -6.89 4.20 11.37
CA ASP A 44 -6.53 5.22 12.35
C ASP A 44 -5.84 4.60 13.57
N LEU A 45 -4.52 4.83 13.65
CA LEU A 45 -3.64 4.39 14.73
C LEU A 45 -3.32 5.49 15.75
N LEU A 46 -3.86 6.70 15.59
CA LEU A 46 -3.47 7.88 16.38
C LEU A 46 -4.51 8.26 17.43
N SER A 47 -5.79 8.00 17.16
CA SER A 47 -6.86 8.42 18.07
C SER A 47 -6.90 7.62 19.38
N ASP A 48 -6.34 6.41 19.42
CA ASP A 48 -6.37 5.55 20.60
C ASP A 48 -5.03 4.76 20.74
N PRO A 49 -4.44 4.71 21.95
CA PRO A 49 -3.17 4.01 22.19
C PRO A 49 -3.32 2.49 22.29
N THR A 50 -4.53 1.97 22.49
CA THR A 50 -4.82 0.55 22.74
C THR A 50 -5.61 -0.11 21.62
N THR A 51 -6.36 0.68 20.86
CA THR A 51 -7.16 0.21 19.73
C THR A 51 -6.88 1.04 18.49
N TYR A 52 -7.29 0.53 17.33
CA TYR A 52 -7.24 1.27 16.10
C TYR A 52 -8.56 1.11 15.35
N THR A 53 -8.93 2.15 14.60
CA THR A 53 -10.20 2.15 13.85
C THR A 53 -9.92 1.84 12.38
N ILE A 54 -10.68 0.90 11.82
CA ILE A 54 -10.64 0.58 10.40
C ILE A 54 -11.91 1.10 9.77
N SER A 55 -11.78 1.88 8.69
CA SER A 55 -12.91 2.38 7.90
C SER A 55 -12.79 1.87 6.47
N VAL A 56 -13.82 1.16 6.00
CA VAL A 56 -13.95 0.73 4.60
C VAL A 56 -14.74 1.81 3.88
N VAL A 57 -14.09 2.48 2.93
CA VAL A 57 -14.64 3.63 2.20
C VAL A 57 -14.98 3.22 0.78
N SER A 58 -16.22 3.46 0.35
CA SER A 58 -16.66 3.20 -1.01
C SER A 58 -16.16 4.27 -1.99
N TRP A 59 -16.22 3.99 -3.28
CA TRP A 59 -15.83 4.91 -4.36
C TRP A 59 -16.53 6.28 -4.32
N ASN A 60 -17.73 6.38 -3.73
CA ASN A 60 -18.44 7.64 -3.57
C ASN A 60 -18.05 8.43 -2.30
N GLY A 61 -17.04 7.96 -1.55
CA GLY A 61 -16.57 8.57 -0.30
C GLY A 61 -17.40 8.26 0.94
N THR A 62 -18.43 7.42 0.83
CA THR A 62 -19.20 6.97 2.01
C THR A 62 -18.48 5.85 2.73
N VAL A 63 -18.59 5.84 4.07
CA VAL A 63 -18.07 4.75 4.91
C VAL A 63 -19.05 3.58 4.83
N ALA A 64 -18.65 2.50 4.16
CA ALA A 64 -19.44 1.29 4.00
C ALA A 64 -19.41 0.41 5.27
N ALA A 65 -18.31 0.43 6.00
CA ALA A 65 -18.16 -0.25 7.28
C ALA A 65 -17.10 0.45 8.14
N GLN A 66 -17.27 0.39 9.46
CA GLN A 66 -16.27 0.86 10.41
C GLN A 66 -16.28 -0.02 11.66
N PHE A 67 -15.10 -0.40 12.13
CA PHE A 67 -14.93 -1.22 13.33
C PHE A 67 -13.58 -0.95 13.99
N ARG A 68 -13.41 -1.48 15.20
CA ARG A 68 -12.18 -1.34 15.99
C ARG A 68 -11.53 -2.71 16.21
N ALA A 69 -10.21 -2.70 16.33
CA ALA A 69 -9.41 -3.85 16.70
C ALA A 69 -8.35 -3.43 17.73
N ALA A 70 -7.85 -4.37 18.52
CA ALA A 70 -6.76 -4.10 19.46
C ALA A 70 -5.46 -3.82 18.70
N ARG A 71 -4.69 -2.83 19.17
CA ARG A 71 -3.33 -2.60 18.67
C ARG A 71 -2.38 -3.68 19.16
N ARG A 72 -1.27 -3.83 18.44
CA ARG A 72 -0.14 -4.63 18.90
C ARG A 72 0.44 -3.98 20.16
N SER A 73 0.89 -4.82 21.06
CA SER A 73 1.73 -4.45 22.18
C SER A 73 3.00 -3.81 21.63
N LEU A 74 3.40 -2.67 22.21
CA LEU A 74 4.68 -2.07 21.88
C LEU A 74 5.80 -2.98 22.40
N PRO A 75 6.79 -3.36 21.56
CA PRO A 75 7.89 -4.19 22.00
C PRO A 75 8.69 -3.45 23.09
N PRO A 76 9.22 -4.17 24.09
CA PRO A 76 10.14 -3.56 25.06
C PRO A 76 11.37 -3.07 24.31
N ASN A 77 11.69 -1.76 24.39
CA ASN A 77 12.76 -1.21 23.58
C ASN A 77 13.72 -0.27 24.36
N PRO A 78 14.99 -0.66 24.56
CA PRO A 78 16.00 0.20 25.15
C PRO A 78 16.68 1.17 24.16
N ASN A 79 16.46 1.03 22.85
CA ASN A 79 17.26 1.66 21.78
C ASN A 79 16.49 2.61 20.84
N GLY A 80 15.17 2.75 20.98
CA GLY A 80 14.39 3.70 20.17
C GLY A 80 12.90 3.37 20.09
N GLN A 81 12.20 4.00 19.13
CA GLN A 81 10.82 3.66 18.78
C GLN A 81 10.81 2.70 17.58
N ALA A 82 10.13 1.56 17.70
CA ALA A 82 9.95 0.61 16.60
C ALA A 82 9.13 1.24 15.45
N LEU A 83 9.35 0.78 14.23
CA LEU A 83 8.51 1.16 13.08
C LEU A 83 7.09 0.61 13.27
N GLU A 84 6.09 1.43 12.95
CA GLU A 84 4.69 0.99 12.99
C GLU A 84 4.38 0.13 11.75
N LEU A 85 4.55 -1.19 11.86
CA LEU A 85 4.30 -2.09 10.74
C LEU A 85 2.80 -2.13 10.32
N PRO A 86 2.49 -2.57 9.10
CA PRO A 86 1.11 -2.64 8.61
C PRO A 86 0.23 -3.62 9.42
N TYR A 87 -0.98 -3.18 9.77
CA TYR A 87 -1.99 -4.00 10.46
C TYR A 87 -2.96 -4.70 9.53
N VAL A 88 -3.05 -4.23 8.28
CA VAL A 88 -4.11 -4.63 7.35
C VAL A 88 -3.53 -5.09 6.02
N GLY A 89 -4.20 -6.06 5.42
CA GLY A 89 -3.97 -6.51 4.05
C GLY A 89 -5.30 -6.64 3.31
N THR A 90 -5.30 -6.51 2.00
CA THR A 90 -6.52 -6.62 1.19
C THR A 90 -6.34 -7.63 0.07
N THR A 91 -7.43 -8.32 -0.26
CA THR A 91 -7.54 -9.17 -1.45
C THR A 91 -8.72 -8.68 -2.29
N ARG A 92 -9.11 -9.45 -3.31
CA ARG A 92 -10.28 -9.10 -4.12
C ARG A 92 -11.60 -9.28 -3.39
N THR A 93 -11.63 -10.10 -2.33
CA THR A 93 -12.87 -10.52 -1.67
C THR A 93 -12.96 -10.06 -0.22
N ALA A 94 -11.83 -9.74 0.39
CA ALA A 94 -11.78 -9.48 1.82
C ALA A 94 -10.71 -8.47 2.22
N LEU A 95 -10.98 -7.85 3.36
CA LEU A 95 -10.02 -7.16 4.18
C LEU A 95 -9.56 -8.11 5.29
N TYR A 96 -8.26 -8.19 5.50
CA TYR A 96 -7.65 -8.88 6.61
C TYR A 96 -7.01 -7.88 7.55
N TYR A 97 -7.13 -8.10 8.85
CA TYR A 97 -6.57 -7.19 9.84
C TYR A 97 -6.10 -7.92 11.09
N LEU A 98 -5.09 -7.36 11.75
CA LEU A 98 -4.53 -7.90 12.99
C LEU A 98 -5.29 -7.37 14.20
N ASP A 99 -5.77 -8.26 15.05
CA ASP A 99 -6.40 -7.94 16.33
C ASP A 99 -5.45 -8.34 17.47
N GLY A 100 -4.86 -7.34 18.12
CA GLY A 100 -3.80 -7.52 19.10
C GLY A 100 -2.48 -7.93 18.45
N ASP A 101 -1.76 -8.86 19.10
CA ASP A 101 -0.41 -9.26 18.68
C ASP A 101 -0.40 -10.30 17.55
N SER A 102 -1.44 -11.13 17.44
CA SER A 102 -1.36 -12.35 16.63
C SER A 102 -2.64 -12.79 15.93
N VAL A 103 -3.83 -12.30 16.30
CA VAL A 103 -5.06 -12.80 15.71
C VAL A 103 -5.32 -12.11 14.38
N VAL A 104 -5.29 -12.85 13.27
CA VAL A 104 -5.69 -12.32 11.97
C VAL A 104 -7.18 -12.57 11.78
N ARG A 105 -7.90 -11.49 11.51
CA ARG A 105 -9.34 -11.49 11.24
C ARG A 105 -9.61 -11.18 9.78
N ARG A 106 -10.72 -11.69 9.27
CA ARG A 106 -11.20 -11.47 7.91
C ARG A 106 -12.55 -10.78 7.97
N PHE A 107 -12.66 -9.67 7.25
CA PHE A 107 -13.90 -8.98 6.94
C PHE A 107 -14.23 -9.15 5.45
N THR A 108 -15.38 -9.76 5.14
CA THR A 108 -15.80 -9.97 3.75
C THR A 108 -16.56 -8.76 3.21
N LEU A 109 -16.18 -8.29 2.03
CA LEU A 109 -16.81 -7.13 1.40
C LEU A 109 -18.24 -7.48 0.99
N GLY A 110 -19.22 -6.73 1.50
CA GLY A 110 -20.64 -6.94 1.19
C GLY A 110 -21.36 -7.99 2.03
N GLY A 111 -20.74 -8.49 3.12
CA GLY A 111 -21.36 -9.41 4.06
C GLY A 111 -21.03 -9.08 5.53
N PRO A 112 -21.83 -9.57 6.49
CA PRO A 112 -21.66 -9.27 7.92
C PRO A 112 -20.57 -10.12 8.61
N THR A 113 -19.69 -10.79 7.87
CA THR A 113 -18.78 -11.80 8.43
C THR A 113 -17.41 -11.19 8.73
N ASP A 114 -17.28 -10.66 9.95
CA ASP A 114 -16.00 -10.54 10.64
C ASP A 114 -15.73 -11.84 11.43
N GLN A 115 -14.61 -12.50 11.15
CA GLN A 115 -14.20 -13.72 11.85
C GLN A 115 -12.68 -13.84 11.95
N ALA A 116 -12.20 -14.42 13.04
CA ALA A 116 -10.81 -14.86 13.15
C ALA A 116 -10.55 -16.00 12.14
N VAL A 117 -9.44 -15.91 11.40
CA VAL A 117 -9.07 -16.90 10.38
C VAL A 117 -7.77 -17.62 10.69
N THR A 118 -6.85 -16.99 11.44
CA THR A 118 -5.63 -17.64 11.91
C THR A 118 -5.02 -16.90 13.09
N THR A 119 -4.07 -17.54 13.76
CA THR A 119 -3.25 -16.96 14.83
C THR A 119 -1.79 -17.06 14.41
N LEU A 120 -1.11 -15.92 14.40
CA LEU A 120 0.31 -15.82 14.06
C LEU A 120 1.17 -16.33 15.22
N ASP A 121 2.24 -17.04 14.89
CA ASP A 121 3.29 -17.40 15.83
C ASP A 121 4.16 -16.15 16.11
N VAL A 122 3.80 -15.37 17.14
CA VAL A 122 4.50 -14.14 17.54
C VAL A 122 5.04 -14.34 18.95
N GLY A 123 6.37 -14.45 19.03
CA GLY A 123 7.07 -14.61 20.30
C GLY A 123 7.00 -13.35 21.18
N THR A 124 7.26 -13.52 22.48
CA THR A 124 7.37 -12.41 23.42
C THR A 124 8.39 -11.38 22.95
N GLY A 125 8.00 -10.11 22.90
CA GLY A 125 8.89 -9.02 22.45
C GLY A 125 9.07 -8.95 20.94
N ALA A 126 8.29 -9.69 20.17
CA ALA A 126 8.24 -9.58 18.71
C ALA A 126 6.98 -8.85 18.24
N GLU A 127 7.09 -8.23 17.07
CA GLU A 127 5.95 -7.72 16.30
C GLU A 127 5.77 -8.53 15.02
N ALA A 128 4.52 -8.61 14.52
CA ALA A 128 4.25 -9.22 13.23
C ALA A 128 3.64 -8.25 12.21
N ALA A 129 3.91 -8.52 10.94
CA ALA A 129 3.23 -7.97 9.77
C ALA A 129 2.92 -9.10 8.79
N PHE A 130 1.86 -8.96 7.99
CA PHE A 130 1.40 -10.04 7.13
C PHE A 130 0.83 -9.55 5.80
N ALA A 131 0.78 -10.44 4.81
CA ALA A 131 0.01 -10.27 3.58
C ALA A 131 -0.68 -11.57 3.18
N VAL A 132 -1.93 -11.49 2.75
CA VAL A 132 -2.72 -12.64 2.28
C VAL A 132 -2.69 -12.73 0.76
N SER A 133 -2.60 -13.94 0.22
CA SER A 133 -2.55 -14.17 -1.22
C SER A 133 -3.88 -13.80 -1.90
N PRO A 134 -3.87 -13.44 -3.20
CA PRO A 134 -5.06 -12.87 -3.86
C PRO A 134 -6.24 -13.85 -4.00
N ASP A 135 -5.99 -15.14 -3.82
CA ASP A 135 -6.93 -16.25 -3.81
C ASP A 135 -7.39 -16.65 -2.40
N ASP A 136 -7.04 -15.86 -1.37
CA ASP A 136 -7.45 -16.05 0.03
C ASP A 136 -7.02 -17.41 0.63
N SER A 137 -5.95 -18.03 0.09
CA SER A 137 -5.53 -19.38 0.47
C SER A 137 -4.25 -19.43 1.31
N ARG A 138 -3.35 -18.44 1.17
CA ARG A 138 -2.05 -18.41 1.84
C ARG A 138 -1.83 -17.08 2.55
N ILE A 139 -0.98 -17.13 3.57
CA ILE A 139 -0.49 -15.97 4.31
C ILE A 139 1.03 -15.96 4.26
N ALA A 140 1.61 -14.78 4.10
CA ALA A 140 3.01 -14.50 4.38
C ALA A 140 3.10 -13.66 5.64
N VAL A 141 4.03 -13.98 6.52
CA VAL A 141 4.15 -13.35 7.84
C VAL A 141 5.61 -13.03 8.06
N ALA A 142 5.90 -11.80 8.46
CA ALA A 142 7.18 -11.43 9.06
C ALA A 142 7.00 -11.26 10.57
N THR A 143 7.97 -11.75 11.33
CA THR A 143 8.13 -11.43 12.75
C THR A 143 9.44 -10.68 12.94
N LEU A 144 9.38 -9.53 13.62
CA LEU A 144 10.54 -8.75 14.01
C LEU A 144 10.71 -8.90 15.53
N ASN A 145 11.73 -9.62 15.97
CA ASN A 145 11.99 -9.90 17.38
C ASN A 145 12.91 -8.83 17.99
N PHE A 146 12.34 -7.99 18.85
CA PHE A 146 13.05 -6.92 19.55
C PHE A 146 13.65 -7.36 20.89
N ALA A 147 13.47 -8.62 21.29
CA ALA A 147 14.15 -9.19 22.46
C ALA A 147 15.63 -9.50 22.20
N THR A 148 16.09 -9.44 20.94
CA THR A 148 17.48 -9.63 20.54
C THR A 148 18.08 -8.33 20.01
N LEU A 149 19.41 -8.23 20.06
CA LEU A 149 20.16 -7.16 19.40
C LEU A 149 21.31 -7.77 18.57
N PRO A 150 21.31 -7.60 17.23
CA PRO A 150 20.31 -6.88 16.42
C PRO A 150 18.90 -7.50 16.44
N VAL A 151 17.90 -6.74 15.99
CA VAL A 151 16.51 -7.21 15.86
C VAL A 151 16.49 -8.30 14.81
N HIS A 152 15.96 -9.47 15.18
CA HIS A 152 15.90 -10.61 14.29
C HIS A 152 14.62 -10.59 13.44
N VAL A 153 14.76 -10.69 12.13
CA VAL A 153 13.67 -10.77 11.16
C VAL A 153 13.54 -12.20 10.68
N HIS A 154 12.33 -12.75 10.79
CA HIS A 154 12.00 -14.05 10.23
C HIS A 154 10.72 -13.94 9.41
N ILE A 155 10.72 -14.48 8.18
CA ILE A 155 9.58 -14.51 7.28
C ILE A 155 9.25 -15.95 6.93
N TYR A 156 7.97 -16.30 7.03
CA TYR A 156 7.45 -17.56 6.55
C TYR A 156 6.19 -17.36 5.71
N THR A 157 5.84 -18.40 4.94
CA THR A 157 4.52 -18.55 4.34
C THR A 157 3.82 -19.76 4.94
N ALA A 158 2.50 -19.74 4.95
CA ALA A 158 1.66 -20.84 5.42
C ALA A 158 0.31 -20.82 4.70
N ASP A 159 -0.45 -21.90 4.83
CA ASP A 159 -1.86 -21.85 4.47
C ASP A 159 -2.60 -20.91 5.42
N LEU A 160 -3.55 -20.14 4.90
CA LEU A 160 -4.31 -19.18 5.70
C LEU A 160 -5.11 -19.87 6.81
N ALA A 161 -5.62 -21.07 6.56
CA ALA A 161 -6.31 -21.89 7.56
C ALA A 161 -5.36 -22.54 8.60
N GLY A 162 -4.05 -22.29 8.49
CA GLY A 162 -3.01 -22.92 9.29
C GLY A 162 -2.40 -24.16 8.61
N GLY A 163 -1.16 -24.47 8.97
CA GLY A 163 -0.38 -25.58 8.38
C GLY A 163 0.47 -25.17 7.18
N ASN A 164 1.19 -26.15 6.61
CA ASN A 164 2.07 -25.99 5.45
C ASN A 164 3.04 -24.80 5.56
N ARG A 165 3.59 -24.59 6.76
CA ARG A 165 4.57 -23.54 7.01
C ARG A 165 5.84 -23.82 6.22
N HIS A 166 6.34 -22.79 5.56
CA HIS A 166 7.60 -22.76 4.84
C HIS A 166 8.33 -21.48 5.19
N ASP A 167 9.47 -21.61 5.87
CA ASP A 167 10.31 -20.47 6.20
C ASP A 167 11.01 -19.94 4.93
N VAL A 168 10.94 -18.64 4.71
CA VAL A 168 11.38 -17.96 3.49
C VAL A 168 12.66 -17.18 3.73
N PHE A 169 12.79 -16.53 4.88
CA PHE A 169 13.89 -15.59 5.11
C PHE A 169 14.18 -15.43 6.60
N ASP A 170 15.45 -15.36 6.95
CA ASP A 170 15.95 -15.08 8.28
C ASP A 170 17.10 -14.08 8.16
N SER A 171 17.07 -13.00 8.94
CA SER A 171 18.13 -11.99 8.91
C SER A 171 18.18 -11.15 10.18
N ASP A 172 19.39 -10.73 10.50
CA ASP A 172 19.72 -9.81 11.58
C ASP A 172 20.12 -8.42 11.05
N THR A 173 20.14 -8.26 9.73
CA THR A 173 20.69 -7.07 9.06
C THR A 173 19.78 -6.48 7.99
N ASP A 174 18.86 -7.28 7.44
CA ASP A 174 17.91 -6.85 6.42
C ASP A 174 16.49 -6.80 6.99
N TYR A 175 15.92 -5.60 7.05
CA TYR A 175 14.62 -5.36 7.67
C TYR A 175 13.53 -5.32 6.62
N VAL A 176 12.80 -6.43 6.50
CA VAL A 176 11.76 -6.63 5.49
C VAL A 176 10.47 -7.20 6.08
N TRP A 177 9.33 -6.81 5.54
CA TRP A 177 8.01 -7.34 5.92
C TRP A 177 7.05 -7.43 4.73
N PRO A 178 6.16 -8.44 4.67
CA PRO A 178 5.23 -8.59 3.57
C PRO A 178 4.17 -7.49 3.58
N VAL A 179 3.88 -6.95 2.39
CA VAL A 179 2.85 -5.92 2.19
C VAL A 179 1.85 -6.29 1.11
N ALA A 180 2.21 -7.17 0.18
CA ALA A 180 1.31 -7.67 -0.86
C ALA A 180 1.81 -8.96 -1.51
N TRP A 181 0.95 -9.54 -2.34
CA TRP A 181 1.29 -10.60 -3.28
C TRP A 181 1.06 -10.11 -4.71
N ARG A 182 1.95 -10.51 -5.64
CA ARG A 182 1.81 -10.20 -7.06
C ARG A 182 2.28 -11.37 -7.92
N ASN A 183 1.38 -11.88 -8.77
CA ASN A 183 1.69 -12.98 -9.71
C ASN A 183 2.36 -14.19 -9.03
N GLY A 184 1.89 -14.55 -7.82
CA GLY A 184 2.46 -15.64 -7.03
C GLY A 184 3.74 -15.31 -6.27
N LEU A 185 4.30 -14.10 -6.45
CA LEU A 185 5.47 -13.59 -5.74
C LEU A 185 5.04 -12.74 -4.54
N LEU A 186 5.92 -12.65 -3.54
CA LEU A 186 5.80 -11.74 -2.41
C LEU A 186 6.33 -10.36 -2.77
N VAL A 187 5.62 -9.33 -2.31
CA VAL A 187 6.14 -7.97 -2.25
C VAL A 187 6.44 -7.68 -0.78
N LEU A 188 7.72 -7.47 -0.48
CA LEU A 188 8.21 -7.14 0.84
C LEU A 188 8.59 -5.66 0.87
N ALA A 189 8.04 -4.89 1.80
CA ALA A 189 8.57 -3.58 2.16
C ALA A 189 9.96 -3.78 2.78
N HIS A 190 10.89 -2.89 2.42
CA HIS A 190 12.24 -2.89 2.94
C HIS A 190 12.53 -1.56 3.62
N GLY A 191 12.98 -1.61 4.86
CA GLY A 191 13.39 -0.45 5.65
C GLY A 191 14.90 -0.43 5.89
N TYR A 192 15.47 0.76 6.13
CA TYR A 192 16.89 0.91 6.52
C TYR A 192 17.22 0.31 7.89
N GLY A 193 16.21 0.11 8.73
CA GLY A 193 16.34 -0.35 10.09
C GLY A 193 14.95 -0.62 10.67
N PRO A 194 14.88 -1.24 11.85
CA PRO A 194 13.61 -1.58 12.51
C PRO A 194 13.08 -0.41 13.37
N TYR A 195 13.77 0.72 13.39
CA TYR A 195 13.49 1.88 14.25
C TYR A 195 13.24 3.15 13.45
N VAL A 196 12.39 4.02 14.01
CA VAL A 196 12.04 5.32 13.42
C VAL A 196 13.29 6.17 13.14
N ASP A 197 14.26 6.23 14.06
CA ASP A 197 15.49 7.01 13.87
C ASP A 197 16.32 6.57 12.66
N ALA A 198 16.32 5.27 12.35
CA ALA A 198 16.98 4.76 11.15
C ALA A 198 16.21 5.18 9.88
N ALA A 199 14.88 5.12 9.92
CA ALA A 199 14.03 5.60 8.82
C ALA A 199 14.16 7.11 8.61
N LEU A 200 14.31 7.91 9.67
CA LEU A 200 14.48 9.36 9.57
C LEU A 200 15.82 9.78 8.94
N LYS A 201 16.87 8.96 9.08
CA LYS A 201 18.15 9.17 8.37
C LYS A 201 18.02 8.93 6.87
N ALA A 202 17.06 8.11 6.47
CA ALA A 202 16.71 7.85 5.09
C ALA A 202 15.57 8.78 4.65
N ALA A 203 15.91 9.99 4.22
CA ALA A 203 14.91 10.89 3.64
C ALA A 203 14.17 10.19 2.48
N PRO A 204 12.83 10.14 2.47
CA PRO A 204 11.83 10.23 3.54
C PRO A 204 11.01 8.91 3.62
N GLY A 205 11.55 7.86 4.23
CA GLY A 205 10.81 6.58 4.42
C GLY A 205 9.53 6.71 5.25
N GLN A 206 9.34 7.84 5.94
CA GLN A 206 8.16 8.15 6.76
C GLN A 206 6.87 8.31 5.95
N ASP A 207 6.96 8.80 4.71
CA ASP A 207 5.77 9.12 3.92
C ASP A 207 5.20 7.89 3.21
N ASN A 208 5.93 6.78 3.19
CA ASN A 208 5.43 5.52 2.69
C ASN A 208 4.52 4.87 3.77
N PRO A 209 3.24 4.53 3.48
CA PRO A 209 2.30 3.93 4.43
C PRO A 209 2.78 2.59 5.02
N TYR A 210 3.82 1.99 4.44
CA TYR A 210 4.42 0.75 4.89
C TYR A 210 5.82 0.94 5.48
N TRP A 211 6.28 2.17 5.75
CA TRP A 211 7.66 2.51 6.16
C TRP A 211 8.75 1.96 5.22
N ALA A 212 8.40 1.75 3.95
CA ALA A 212 9.30 1.21 2.95
C ALA A 212 10.15 2.32 2.31
N VAL A 213 11.43 2.04 2.09
CA VAL A 213 12.30 2.84 1.21
C VAL A 213 12.49 2.20 -0.15
N SER A 214 12.26 0.89 -0.23
CA SER A 214 12.21 0.10 -1.46
C SER A 214 11.29 -1.11 -1.25
N TYR A 215 10.99 -1.84 -2.33
CA TYR A 215 10.30 -3.12 -2.24
C TYR A 215 11.14 -4.24 -2.85
N HIS A 216 11.15 -5.40 -2.19
CA HIS A 216 11.68 -6.63 -2.75
C HIS A 216 10.53 -7.45 -3.35
N VAL A 217 10.66 -7.84 -4.61
CA VAL A 217 9.78 -8.85 -5.21
C VAL A 217 10.49 -10.19 -5.11
N VAL A 218 9.92 -11.12 -4.35
CA VAL A 218 10.58 -12.36 -3.91
C VAL A 218 9.73 -13.58 -4.26
N ASP A 219 10.39 -14.65 -4.70
CA ASP A 219 9.76 -15.97 -4.82
C ASP A 219 9.64 -16.62 -3.44
N PRO A 220 8.41 -16.89 -2.95
CA PRO A 220 8.19 -17.44 -1.62
C PRO A 220 8.73 -18.86 -1.44
N THR A 221 9.06 -19.59 -2.51
CA THR A 221 9.50 -20.99 -2.43
C THR A 221 11.00 -21.15 -2.16
N ASN A 222 11.79 -20.14 -2.50
CA ASN A 222 13.26 -20.24 -2.48
C ASN A 222 13.95 -18.93 -2.06
N ALA A 223 13.18 -17.95 -1.61
CA ALA A 223 13.67 -16.64 -1.19
C ALA A 223 14.38 -15.81 -2.29
N SER A 224 14.35 -16.24 -3.56
CA SER A 224 15.08 -15.53 -4.61
C SER A 224 14.41 -14.19 -4.92
N ARG A 225 15.16 -13.10 -4.76
CA ARG A 225 14.72 -11.75 -5.16
C ARG A 225 14.70 -11.67 -6.69
N LYS A 226 13.52 -11.47 -7.27
CA LYS A 226 13.28 -11.28 -8.70
C LYS A 226 13.43 -9.83 -9.13
N ALA A 227 13.12 -8.88 -8.25
CA ALA A 227 13.29 -7.46 -8.50
C ALA A 227 13.56 -6.68 -7.20
N LEU A 228 14.29 -5.58 -7.34
CA LEU A 228 14.41 -4.52 -6.34
C LEU A 228 13.75 -3.26 -6.91
N VAL A 229 12.59 -2.90 -6.35
CA VAL A 229 11.79 -1.75 -6.76
C VAL A 229 12.19 -0.56 -5.88
N GLY A 230 12.60 0.54 -6.48
CA GLY A 230 13.14 1.68 -5.73
C GLY A 230 14.64 1.58 -5.44
N GLN A 231 15.42 0.96 -6.33
CA GLN A 231 16.89 0.99 -6.19
C GLN A 231 17.46 2.39 -6.44
N ALA A 232 16.87 3.12 -7.39
CA ALA A 232 17.35 4.43 -7.82
C ALA A 232 16.58 5.60 -7.18
N CYS A 233 15.56 5.31 -6.37
CA CYS A 233 14.70 6.31 -5.75
C CYS A 233 14.06 5.75 -4.47
N THR A 234 13.67 6.64 -3.54
CA THR A 234 12.89 6.21 -2.37
C THR A 234 11.43 6.07 -2.76
N VAL A 235 10.88 4.86 -2.66
CA VAL A 235 9.46 4.61 -2.96
C VAL A 235 8.58 5.27 -1.91
N SER A 236 7.47 5.83 -2.37
CA SER A 236 6.48 6.45 -1.48
C SER A 236 5.06 6.08 -1.90
N GLY A 237 4.15 6.19 -0.94
CA GLY A 237 2.72 6.07 -1.21
C GLY A 237 2.18 4.66 -1.15
N PRO A 238 0.85 4.50 -1.23
CA PRO A 238 0.22 3.20 -1.32
C PRO A 238 0.69 2.41 -2.55
N LEU A 239 0.71 1.09 -2.44
CA LEU A 239 1.07 0.22 -3.57
C LEU A 239 0.08 0.42 -4.72
N SER A 240 0.59 0.44 -5.96
CA SER A 240 -0.22 0.49 -7.17
C SER A 240 0.03 -0.74 -8.05
N PRO A 241 -0.99 -1.24 -8.78
CA PRO A 241 -0.78 -2.25 -9.84
C PRO A 241 0.31 -1.87 -10.84
N ALA A 242 0.48 -0.57 -11.11
CA ALA A 242 1.51 -0.05 -12.02
C ALA A 242 2.92 -0.02 -11.42
N GLY A 243 3.06 -0.09 -10.09
CA GLY A 243 4.34 0.03 -9.40
C GLY A 243 4.24 0.94 -8.17
N SER A 244 5.25 1.78 -7.99
CA SER A 244 5.29 2.81 -6.96
C SER A 244 5.79 4.12 -7.54
N ALA A 245 5.33 5.25 -7.01
CA ALA A 245 6.02 6.51 -7.30
C ALA A 245 7.24 6.66 -6.38
N CYS A 246 8.10 7.56 -6.80
CA CYS A 246 9.29 7.98 -6.08
C CYS A 246 9.06 9.38 -5.53
N ILE A 247 9.45 9.60 -4.28
CA ILE A 247 9.26 10.91 -3.63
C ILE A 247 10.07 12.04 -4.30
N GLN A 248 11.27 11.75 -4.80
CA GLN A 248 12.10 12.75 -5.48
C GLN A 248 11.69 13.02 -6.93
N GLY A 249 10.62 12.41 -7.43
CA GLY A 249 10.26 12.48 -8.85
C GLY A 249 10.25 11.11 -9.52
N GLY A 250 9.28 10.88 -10.39
CA GLY A 250 9.16 9.69 -11.22
C GLY A 250 8.52 8.48 -10.56
N THR A 251 8.59 7.34 -11.26
CA THR A 251 7.97 6.08 -10.83
C THR A 251 8.81 4.87 -11.24
N VAL A 252 8.61 3.77 -10.51
CA VAL A 252 9.28 2.50 -10.73
C VAL A 252 8.23 1.39 -10.85
N ASP A 253 8.38 0.53 -11.84
CA ASP A 253 7.48 -0.61 -12.02
C ASP A 253 7.92 -1.84 -11.20
N TRP A 254 7.09 -2.88 -11.21
CA TRP A 254 7.34 -4.12 -10.47
C TRP A 254 8.50 -4.98 -11.00
N SER A 255 9.09 -4.62 -12.15
CA SER A 255 10.35 -5.21 -12.62
C SER A 255 11.58 -4.53 -12.02
N GLY A 256 11.39 -3.39 -11.33
CA GLY A 256 12.47 -2.52 -10.84
C GLY A 256 12.94 -1.50 -11.88
N ALA A 257 12.34 -1.49 -13.08
CA ALA A 257 12.65 -0.49 -14.09
C ALA A 257 12.04 0.85 -13.73
N ASN A 258 12.87 1.90 -13.71
CA ASN A 258 12.36 3.26 -13.69
C ASN A 258 11.64 3.52 -15.02
N THR A 259 10.44 4.07 -14.96
CA THR A 259 9.75 4.48 -16.18
C THR A 259 10.10 5.93 -16.50
N ASN A 260 10.12 6.28 -17.78
CA ASN A 260 10.43 7.65 -18.24
C ASN A 260 9.38 8.63 -17.73
N TRP A 261 9.64 9.20 -16.56
CA TRP A 261 8.88 10.27 -15.95
C TRP A 261 9.77 11.49 -15.81
N SER A 262 9.13 12.66 -15.72
CA SER A 262 9.80 13.86 -15.25
C SER A 262 10.49 13.61 -13.89
N THR A 263 11.67 14.20 -13.74
CA THR A 263 12.42 14.24 -12.48
C THR A 263 11.98 15.40 -11.58
N TYR A 264 10.81 16.00 -11.85
CA TYR A 264 10.26 17.05 -11.01
C TYR A 264 10.11 16.49 -9.59
N ASN A 265 10.70 17.20 -8.64
CA ASN A 265 10.72 16.79 -7.25
C ASN A 265 9.38 17.14 -6.60
N TRP A 266 8.62 16.13 -6.18
CA TRP A 266 7.34 16.34 -5.51
C TRP A 266 7.48 16.74 -4.03
N GLY A 267 8.71 17.03 -3.56
CA GLY A 267 8.97 17.45 -2.19
C GLY A 267 9.01 16.30 -1.18
N SER A 268 9.58 16.55 -0.01
CA SER A 268 9.93 15.53 0.99
C SER A 268 8.93 15.36 2.13
N ILE A 269 7.72 15.94 2.03
CA ILE A 269 6.83 16.08 3.20
C ILE A 269 5.33 15.84 2.88
N SER A 270 4.92 15.39 1.68
CA SER A 270 3.49 15.49 1.32
C SER A 270 3.01 14.54 0.19
N SER A 271 1.80 14.00 0.39
CA SER A 271 0.92 13.06 -0.36
C SER A 271 1.47 11.69 -0.72
N ALA A 272 2.65 11.40 -0.21
CA ALA A 272 3.33 10.13 -0.42
C ALA A 272 3.53 9.77 -1.91
N ALA A 273 3.38 10.69 -2.87
CA ALA A 273 3.45 10.37 -4.29
C ALA A 273 2.61 9.13 -4.67
N SER A 274 1.29 9.23 -4.60
CA SER A 274 0.41 8.10 -4.91
C SER A 274 0.30 7.84 -6.40
N LEU A 275 0.77 6.68 -6.87
CA LEU A 275 0.70 6.29 -8.29
C LEU A 275 -0.68 5.72 -8.64
N SER A 276 -1.32 6.27 -9.67
CA SER A 276 -2.58 5.76 -10.20
C SER A 276 -2.49 4.29 -10.64
N PRO A 277 -3.60 3.53 -10.63
CA PRO A 277 -3.57 2.10 -10.92
C PRO A 277 -3.09 1.75 -12.35
N ASP A 278 -3.31 2.65 -13.31
CA ASP A 278 -2.85 2.51 -14.69
C ASP A 278 -1.46 3.12 -14.94
N GLY A 279 -0.87 3.77 -13.93
CA GLY A 279 0.42 4.41 -14.00
C GLY A 279 0.46 5.63 -14.94
N SER A 280 -0.68 6.32 -15.13
CA SER A 280 -0.77 7.51 -15.97
C SER A 280 -0.57 8.82 -15.19
N LEU A 281 -0.96 8.81 -13.90
CA LEU A 281 -0.94 9.95 -13.00
C LEU A 281 -0.25 9.64 -11.66
N VAL A 282 0.43 10.64 -11.10
CA VAL A 282 0.90 10.65 -9.71
C VAL A 282 0.18 11.77 -8.96
N ALA A 283 -0.39 11.45 -7.81
CA ALA A 283 -0.95 12.44 -6.88
C ALA A 283 0.10 12.78 -5.82
N ALA A 284 0.59 14.02 -5.84
CA ALA A 284 1.59 14.52 -4.92
C ALA A 284 1.39 16.02 -4.68
N ALA A 285 1.79 16.52 -3.53
CA ALA A 285 1.72 17.95 -3.25
C ALA A 285 3.00 18.61 -3.76
N PRO A 286 2.89 19.75 -4.45
CA PRO A 286 4.07 20.46 -4.95
C PRO A 286 4.91 21.00 -3.78
N PRO A 287 6.25 20.99 -3.87
CA PRO A 287 7.11 21.58 -2.85
C PRO A 287 6.86 23.09 -2.65
N GLU A 288 6.43 23.79 -3.70
CA GLU A 288 6.12 25.22 -3.66
C GLU A 288 4.77 25.57 -3.00
N ASP A 289 3.82 24.63 -2.93
CA ASP A 289 2.50 24.85 -2.32
C ASP A 289 1.90 23.55 -1.78
N GLN A 290 2.27 23.19 -0.55
CA GLN A 290 1.79 21.99 0.14
C GLN A 290 0.31 22.06 0.52
N THR A 291 -0.37 23.21 0.33
CA THR A 291 -1.82 23.31 0.52
C THR A 291 -2.61 22.77 -0.67
N ARG A 292 -1.91 22.24 -1.70
CA ARG A 292 -2.51 21.61 -2.87
C ARG A 292 -2.11 20.16 -2.97
N LEU A 293 -3.03 19.34 -3.46
CA LEU A 293 -2.72 18.04 -4.00
C LEU A 293 -2.77 18.13 -5.52
N THR A 294 -1.66 17.85 -6.18
CA THR A 294 -1.49 17.99 -7.62
C THR A 294 -1.43 16.62 -8.30
N PHE A 295 -2.04 16.54 -9.48
CA PHE A 295 -2.05 15.35 -10.32
C PHE A 295 -1.09 15.56 -11.49
N TYR A 296 0.04 14.88 -11.46
CA TYR A 296 1.09 15.02 -12.46
C TYR A 296 1.02 13.91 -13.51
N ARG A 297 1.22 14.27 -14.77
CA ARG A 297 1.42 13.32 -15.87
C ARG A 297 2.88 12.87 -15.93
N ARG A 298 3.12 11.86 -16.76
CA ARG A 298 4.46 11.33 -17.04
C ARG A 298 5.47 12.39 -17.49
N ASP A 299 5.05 13.34 -18.31
CA ASP A 299 5.91 14.44 -18.80
C ASP A 299 6.18 15.52 -17.73
N GLY A 300 5.64 15.37 -16.52
CA GLY A 300 5.77 16.36 -15.43
C GLY A 300 4.74 17.49 -15.52
N SER A 301 3.92 17.54 -16.57
CA SER A 301 2.87 18.54 -16.67
C SER A 301 1.80 18.29 -15.59
N ILE A 302 1.33 19.39 -15.01
CA ILE A 302 0.21 19.37 -14.08
C ILE A 302 -1.06 19.15 -14.89
N TRP A 303 -1.74 18.05 -14.60
CA TRP A 303 -3.05 17.78 -15.19
C TRP A 303 -4.17 18.52 -14.45
N TYR A 304 -4.13 18.47 -13.12
CA TYR A 304 -5.16 19.04 -12.24
C TYR A 304 -4.60 19.25 -10.83
N TYR A 305 -5.33 19.98 -9.99
CA TYR A 305 -5.05 20.07 -8.56
C TYR A 305 -6.35 20.24 -7.76
N VAL A 306 -6.32 19.86 -6.49
CA VAL A 306 -7.37 20.14 -5.52
C VAL A 306 -6.76 20.76 -4.26
N ALA A 307 -7.60 21.34 -3.40
CA ALA A 307 -7.17 21.74 -2.07
C ALA A 307 -6.61 20.50 -1.32
N GLY A 308 -5.34 20.56 -0.97
CA GLY A 308 -4.64 19.53 -0.22
C GLY A 308 -4.83 19.71 1.29
N PRO A 309 -4.54 18.68 2.08
CA PRO A 309 -4.58 18.75 3.55
C PRO A 309 -3.37 19.43 4.20
N GLY A 310 -2.41 19.93 3.41
CA GLY A 310 -1.14 20.40 3.93
C GLY A 310 -0.09 19.29 4.02
N PRO A 311 1.04 19.54 4.71
CA PRO A 311 2.11 18.57 4.88
C PRO A 311 1.64 17.31 5.60
N ARG A 312 2.22 16.18 5.20
CA ARG A 312 1.92 14.81 5.69
C ARG A 312 0.47 14.41 5.47
N ASP A 313 -0.11 14.92 4.40
CA ASP A 313 -1.28 14.35 3.76
C ASP A 313 -0.99 12.95 3.22
N TRP A 314 -2.06 12.19 3.09
CA TRP A 314 -2.04 10.89 2.46
C TRP A 314 -3.09 10.89 1.34
N ALA A 315 -2.70 10.25 0.24
CA ALA A 315 -3.52 10.09 -0.94
C ALA A 315 -3.46 8.64 -1.40
N GLY A 316 -4.58 8.11 -1.87
CA GLY A 316 -4.54 6.83 -2.55
C GLY A 316 -5.73 6.54 -3.44
N TRP A 317 -5.42 5.85 -4.53
CA TRP A 317 -6.33 5.61 -5.62
C TRP A 317 -7.26 4.46 -5.33
N LEU A 318 -8.55 4.71 -5.58
CA LEU A 318 -9.58 3.68 -5.60
C LEU A 318 -9.65 3.03 -6.98
N ASP A 319 -9.61 3.85 -8.01
CA ASP A 319 -9.51 3.44 -9.41
C ASP A 319 -8.77 4.53 -10.21
N ALA A 320 -8.83 4.50 -11.55
CA ALA A 320 -8.15 5.48 -12.41
C ALA A 320 -8.71 6.92 -12.29
N THR A 321 -9.87 7.10 -11.66
CA THR A 321 -10.63 8.36 -11.63
C THR A 321 -11.04 8.81 -10.24
N HIS A 322 -10.94 7.96 -9.23
CA HIS A 322 -11.30 8.25 -7.86
C HIS A 322 -10.10 8.13 -6.93
N LEU A 323 -9.85 9.17 -6.14
CA LEU A 323 -8.76 9.24 -5.18
C LEU A 323 -9.31 9.60 -3.79
N ILE A 324 -8.96 8.85 -2.75
CA ILE A 324 -9.18 9.27 -1.36
C ILE A 324 -8.03 10.18 -0.93
N VAL A 325 -8.38 11.32 -0.32
CA VAL A 325 -7.43 12.28 0.24
C VAL A 325 -7.79 12.54 1.69
N GLY A 326 -6.78 12.61 2.56
CA GLY A 326 -6.94 13.03 3.95
C GLY A 326 -5.64 13.45 4.60
N SER A 327 -5.73 13.90 5.86
CA SER A 327 -4.58 14.35 6.64
C SER A 327 -4.27 13.41 7.79
N ALA A 328 -2.99 13.24 8.11
CA ALA A 328 -2.56 12.64 9.38
C ALA A 328 -2.17 13.71 10.42
N SER A 329 -2.05 14.98 10.00
CA SER A 329 -1.53 16.10 10.81
C SER A 329 -2.59 17.18 11.07
N ASP A 330 -3.55 17.35 10.16
CA ASP A 330 -4.67 18.30 10.27
C ASP A 330 -5.96 17.55 10.61
N LEU A 331 -6.33 17.57 11.90
CA LEU A 331 -7.55 16.93 12.42
C LEU A 331 -8.83 17.64 11.94
N THR A 332 -8.73 18.85 11.38
CA THR A 332 -9.89 19.58 10.84
C THR A 332 -10.17 19.22 9.39
N PHE A 333 -9.22 18.62 8.69
CA PHE A 333 -9.39 18.23 7.30
C PHE A 333 -10.37 17.07 7.18
N GLN A 334 -11.46 17.31 6.44
CA GLN A 334 -12.43 16.27 6.13
C GLN A 334 -11.89 15.37 5.02
N THR A 335 -11.65 14.11 5.36
CA THR A 335 -11.33 13.07 4.38
C THR A 335 -12.44 13.01 3.33
N ARG A 336 -12.06 12.88 2.06
CA ARG A 336 -13.03 12.83 0.95
C ARG A 336 -12.49 12.08 -0.25
N VAL A 337 -13.40 11.67 -1.13
CA VAL A 337 -13.05 11.19 -2.47
C VAL A 337 -13.07 12.35 -3.47
N VAL A 338 -12.00 12.45 -4.24
CA VAL A 338 -11.87 13.33 -5.40
C VAL A 338 -12.18 12.54 -6.65
N THR A 339 -13.13 13.01 -7.46
CA THR A 339 -13.47 12.43 -8.77
C THR A 339 -12.86 13.29 -9.87
N LEU A 340 -12.12 12.66 -10.76
CA LEU A 340 -11.30 13.34 -11.76
C LEU A 340 -12.01 13.56 -13.11
N THR A 341 -13.22 13.04 -13.31
CA THR A 341 -13.99 13.18 -14.56
C THR A 341 -14.84 14.45 -14.63
N SER A 342 -15.15 15.05 -13.49
CA SER A 342 -15.74 16.38 -13.41
C SER A 342 -14.62 17.41 -13.23
N ILE A 343 -14.57 18.44 -14.07
CA ILE A 343 -13.97 19.78 -13.87
C ILE A 343 -12.94 20.19 -14.95
N THR A 344 -13.07 21.46 -15.32
CA THR A 344 -12.34 22.31 -16.28
C THR A 344 -10.81 22.27 -16.11
N PRO A 345 -10.02 22.23 -17.21
CA PRO A 345 -8.55 22.21 -17.14
C PRO A 345 -8.00 23.39 -16.33
N ALA A 346 -6.99 23.12 -15.51
CA ALA A 346 -6.26 24.14 -14.77
C ALA A 346 -5.67 25.18 -15.75
N LEU A 347 -5.87 26.46 -15.44
CA LEU A 347 -5.16 27.55 -16.11
C LEU A 347 -3.65 27.29 -15.97
N GLN A 348 -2.95 27.20 -17.11
CA GLN A 348 -1.50 27.12 -17.17
C GLN A 348 -0.90 28.24 -16.31
N TYR A 349 -0.08 27.86 -15.33
CA TYR A 349 0.85 28.82 -14.72
C TYR A 349 2.04 29.01 -15.68
N PRO A 350 2.56 30.24 -15.80
CA PRO A 350 3.72 30.51 -16.64
C PRO A 350 4.96 29.83 -16.05
N ASP A 351 5.75 29.22 -16.94
CA ASP A 351 7.04 28.61 -16.65
C ASP A 351 7.89 29.47 -15.70
N VAL A 352 8.29 28.90 -14.57
CA VAL A 352 9.36 29.47 -13.73
C VAL A 352 10.57 28.54 -13.83
N HIS A 353 11.22 28.57 -14.99
CA HIS A 353 12.62 28.22 -15.09
C HIS A 353 13.45 29.50 -14.95
N GLY A 354 14.17 29.60 -13.84
CA GLY A 354 15.29 30.51 -13.60
C GLY A 354 16.39 29.75 -12.90
#